data_AF-A0A2W1NBI1-F1
#
_entry.id   AF-A0A2W1NBI1-F1
#
_cell.length_a   1.000
_cell.length_b   1.000
_cell.length_c   1.000
_cell.angle_alpha   90.00
_cell.angle_beta   90.00
_cell.angle_gamma   90.00
#
_symmetry.space_group_name_H-M   'P 1'
#
loop_
_entity.id
_entity.type
_entity.pdbx_description
1 polymer ?
#
loop_
_entity_poly.entity_id
_entity_poly.type
_entity_poly.pdbx_seq_one_letter_code
_entity_poly.pdbx_strand_id
1 'polypeptide(L)'
;MAWRGGAAEVGRIVPMVIALIGAYWAYQGWFKYGVWVNKGPGGGFLPFVAGVLTTVLCCVESAKSAKQSGEKAAKIQAKQWLPVAATIVMIAVFQVCGMIVTFGLFVIAWLLFFERYPIHRAAFIGVSATAVIYLVFRFFLQVPFPAGYLGI
;
A
#
# COMPACT_ATOMS: atom_id res chain seq x y z
N MET A 1 -5.49 -25.92 26.81
CA MET A 1 -6.66 -25.00 26.75
C MET A 1 -6.28 -23.54 27.07
N ALA A 2 -5.09 -23.05 26.70
CA ALA A 2 -4.61 -21.69 27.06
C ALA A 2 -4.30 -20.77 25.85
N TRP A 3 -4.61 -21.20 24.62
CA TRP A 3 -4.20 -20.51 23.39
C TRP A 3 -5.23 -19.49 22.85
N ARG A 4 -6.36 -19.27 23.55
CA ARG A 4 -7.44 -18.35 23.10
C ARG A 4 -7.24 -16.89 23.48
N GLY A 5 -6.46 -16.59 24.53
CA GLY A 5 -6.26 -15.21 25.01
C GLY A 5 -5.41 -14.37 24.06
N GLY A 6 -4.25 -14.90 23.62
CA GLY A 6 -3.33 -14.15 22.76
C GLY A 6 -3.90 -13.78 21.38
N ALA A 7 -4.84 -14.56 20.86
CA ALA A 7 -5.36 -14.35 19.52
C ALA A 7 -6.41 -13.21 19.45
N ALA A 8 -7.15 -12.99 20.54
CA ALA A 8 -8.09 -11.88 20.69
C ALA A 8 -7.34 -10.55 20.93
N GLU A 9 -6.28 -10.59 21.74
CA GLU A 9 -5.37 -9.45 21.95
C GLU A 9 -4.71 -9.04 20.63
N VAL A 10 -4.16 -9.99 19.86
CA VAL A 10 -3.56 -9.72 18.54
C VAL A 10 -4.57 -9.10 17.57
N GLY A 11 -5.83 -9.58 17.56
CA GLY A 11 -6.90 -9.02 16.72
C GLY A 11 -7.27 -7.56 17.03
N ARG A 12 -6.89 -7.05 18.21
CA ARG A 12 -7.15 -5.67 18.65
C ARG A 12 -5.89 -4.80 18.63
N ILE A 13 -4.74 -5.37 18.95
CA ILE A 13 -3.43 -4.69 18.98
C ILE A 13 -2.97 -4.36 17.56
N VAL A 14 -3.09 -5.30 16.61
CA VAL A 14 -2.65 -5.09 15.23
C VAL A 14 -3.35 -3.90 14.55
N PRO A 15 -4.70 -3.80 14.53
CA PRO A 15 -5.36 -2.65 13.92
C PRO A 15 -5.11 -1.35 14.68
N MET A 16 -4.90 -1.38 16.01
CA MET A 16 -4.50 -0.18 16.75
C MET A 16 -3.14 0.36 16.32
N VAL A 17 -2.14 -0.51 16.18
CA VAL A 17 -0.80 -0.11 15.73
C VAL A 17 -0.86 0.44 14.30
N ILE A 18 -1.60 -0.21 13.40
CA ILE A 18 -1.78 0.26 12.02
C ILE A 18 -2.54 1.60 11.99
N ALA A 19 -3.55 1.79 12.84
CA ALA A 19 -4.28 3.06 12.95
C ALA A 19 -3.37 4.22 13.37
N LEU A 20 -2.45 3.99 14.31
CA LEU A 20 -1.46 4.98 14.74
C LEU A 20 -0.50 5.35 13.61
N ILE A 21 -0.02 4.35 12.86
CA ILE A 21 0.82 4.58 11.68
C ILE A 21 0.06 5.38 10.62
N GLY A 22 -1.19 5.02 10.34
CA GLY A 22 -2.06 5.76 9.42
C GLY A 22 -2.27 7.22 9.86
N ALA A 23 -2.50 7.45 11.16
CA ALA A 23 -2.69 8.79 11.71
C ALA A 23 -1.42 9.62 11.64
N TYR A 24 -0.25 9.02 11.87
CA TYR A 24 1.04 9.67 11.69
C TYR A 24 1.25 10.14 10.24
N TRP A 25 0.96 9.28 9.26
CA TRP A 25 1.06 9.65 7.85
C TRP A 25 0.02 10.69 7.42
N ALA A 26 -1.18 10.64 7.98
CA ALA A 26 -2.19 11.69 7.78
C ALA A 26 -1.69 13.04 8.30
N TYR A 27 -1.14 13.07 9.51
CA TYR A 27 -0.56 14.27 10.10
C TYR A 27 0.59 14.84 9.26
N GLN A 28 1.52 13.99 8.81
CA GLN A 28 2.62 14.41 7.95
C GLN A 28 2.11 14.93 6.58
N GLY A 29 1.09 14.28 6.00
CA GLY A 29 0.45 14.70 4.77
C GLY A 29 -0.14 16.10 4.85
N TRP A 30 -0.81 16.41 5.96
CA TRP A 30 -1.41 17.72 6.20
C TRP A 30 -0.38 18.82 6.47
N PHE A 31 0.56 18.59 7.39
CA PHE A 31 1.42 19.66 7.91
C PHE A 31 2.76 19.82 7.19
N LYS A 32 3.36 18.73 6.69
CA LYS A 32 4.68 18.78 6.03
C LYS A 32 4.62 18.76 4.52
N TYR A 33 3.74 17.95 3.96
CA TYR A 33 3.75 17.69 2.51
C TYR A 33 2.79 18.57 1.70
N GLY A 34 1.87 19.29 2.37
CA GLY A 34 0.93 20.21 1.73
C GLY A 34 -0.09 19.48 0.86
N VAL A 35 -1.33 19.39 1.34
CA VAL A 35 -2.42 18.69 0.62
C VAL A 35 -2.83 19.44 -0.65
N TRP A 36 -2.73 20.77 -0.64
CA TRP A 36 -3.13 21.61 -1.76
C TRP A 36 -2.07 22.68 -2.01
N VAL A 37 -1.39 22.61 -3.16
CA VAL A 37 -0.32 23.55 -3.54
C VAL A 37 -0.54 23.98 -4.98
N ASN A 38 -0.47 25.28 -5.26
CA ASN A 38 -0.51 25.86 -6.62
C ASN A 38 -1.63 25.33 -7.53
N LYS A 39 -2.88 25.37 -7.06
CA LYS A 39 -4.10 24.96 -7.80
C LYS A 39 -4.21 23.46 -8.14
N GLY A 40 -3.41 22.58 -7.52
CA GLY A 40 -3.51 21.14 -7.67
C GLY A 40 -3.30 20.35 -6.36
N PRO A 41 -3.55 19.03 -6.38
CA PRO A 41 -3.23 18.15 -5.26
C PRO A 41 -1.71 18.12 -5.06
N GLY A 42 -1.26 18.54 -3.88
CA GLY A 42 0.15 18.53 -3.52
C GLY A 42 0.65 17.13 -3.17
N GLY A 43 1.95 16.98 -2.94
CA GLY A 43 2.57 15.70 -2.55
C GLY A 43 2.01 15.13 -1.23
N GLY A 44 1.37 15.97 -0.41
CA GLY A 44 0.70 15.57 0.83
C GLY A 44 -0.69 14.99 0.67
N PHE A 45 -1.32 15.12 -0.49
CA PHE A 45 -2.70 14.70 -0.72
C PHE A 45 -2.89 13.18 -0.56
N LEU A 46 -2.07 12.38 -1.25
CA LEU A 46 -2.12 10.92 -1.18
C LEU A 46 -1.84 10.37 0.22
N PRO A 47 -0.74 10.76 0.92
CA PRO A 47 -0.50 10.26 2.28
C PRO A 47 -1.56 10.73 3.28
N PHE A 48 -2.17 11.90 3.08
CA PHE A 48 -3.28 12.36 3.90
C PHE A 48 -4.53 11.48 3.74
N VAL A 49 -5.01 11.31 2.51
CA VAL A 49 -6.23 10.53 2.23
C VAL A 49 -6.04 9.06 2.59
N ALA A 50 -4.91 8.46 2.21
CA ALA A 50 -4.60 7.07 2.54
C ALA A 50 -4.44 6.86 4.06
N GLY A 51 -3.79 7.79 4.75
CA GLY A 51 -3.64 7.75 6.21
C GLY A 51 -4.98 7.82 6.93
N VAL A 52 -5.83 8.78 6.56
CA VAL A 52 -7.18 8.95 7.14
C VAL A 52 -8.05 7.72 6.88
N LEU A 53 -8.12 7.23 5.64
CA LEU A 53 -8.88 6.03 5.30
C LEU A 53 -8.40 4.81 6.11
N THR A 54 -7.08 4.62 6.20
CA THR A 54 -6.50 3.50 6.95
C THR A 54 -6.86 3.58 8.43
N THR A 55 -6.73 4.76 9.05
CA THR A 55 -7.12 4.94 10.45
C THR A 55 -8.61 4.67 10.67
N VAL A 56 -9.48 5.19 9.80
CA VAL A 56 -10.94 4.97 9.91
C VAL A 56 -11.28 3.49 9.77
N LEU A 57 -10.73 2.80 8.76
CA LEU A 57 -10.97 1.37 8.54
C LEU A 57 -10.48 0.53 9.73
N CYS A 58 -9.29 0.84 10.28
CA CYS A 58 -8.78 0.15 11.46
C CYS A 58 -9.61 0.43 12.72
N CYS A 59 -10.16 1.64 12.89
CA CYS A 59 -11.10 1.95 13.97
C CYS A 59 -12.39 1.15 13.84
N VAL A 60 -12.94 1.03 12.62
CA VAL A 60 -14.14 0.22 12.35
C VAL A 60 -13.89 -1.26 12.61
N GLU A 61 -12.75 -1.79 12.14
CA GLU A 61 -12.35 -3.18 12.40
C GLU A 61 -12.13 -3.44 13.89
N SER A 62 -11.52 -2.51 14.63
CA SER A 62 -11.34 -2.63 16.08
C SER A 62 -12.68 -2.65 16.83
N ALA A 63 -13.65 -1.84 16.39
CA ALA A 63 -15.00 -1.81 16.95
C ALA A 63 -15.80 -3.09 16.61
N LYS A 64 -15.62 -3.65 15.41
CA LYS A 64 -16.23 -4.92 14.99
C LYS A 64 -15.62 -6.13 15.69
N SER A 65 -14.29 -6.18 15.83
CA SER A 65 -13.58 -7.22 16.59
C SER A 65 -13.99 -7.26 18.06
N ALA A 66 -14.33 -6.10 18.67
CA ALA A 66 -14.90 -6.06 20.01
C ALA A 66 -16.31 -6.70 20.10
N LYS A 67 -17.06 -6.74 18.99
CA LYS A 67 -18.40 -7.33 18.88
C LYS A 67 -18.37 -8.79 18.40
N GLN A 68 -17.32 -9.19 17.68
CA GLN A 68 -17.05 -10.53 17.16
C GLN A 68 -16.01 -11.27 18.02
N SER A 69 -16.25 -11.43 19.32
CA SER A 69 -15.37 -12.21 20.22
C SER A 69 -15.47 -13.74 20.00
N GLY A 70 -15.75 -14.21 18.77
CA GLY A 70 -16.17 -15.58 18.50
C GLY A 70 -15.58 -16.28 17.28
N GLU A 71 -15.22 -15.58 16.19
CA GLU A 71 -14.79 -16.28 14.97
C GLU A 71 -13.42 -15.86 14.44
N LYS A 72 -12.54 -16.86 14.49
CA LYS A 72 -11.31 -17.05 13.71
C LYS A 72 -10.34 -15.87 13.79
N ALA A 73 -9.54 -15.91 14.87
CA ALA A 73 -8.19 -15.40 14.81
C ALA A 73 -7.52 -15.93 13.52
N ALA A 74 -7.30 -15.04 12.57
CA ALA A 74 -6.60 -15.35 11.34
C ALA A 74 -5.22 -15.88 11.74
N LYS A 75 -5.00 -17.18 11.58
CA LYS A 75 -3.67 -17.78 11.72
C LYS A 75 -2.75 -17.01 10.77
N ILE A 76 -1.75 -16.32 11.32
CA ILE A 76 -0.67 -15.74 10.53
C ILE A 76 0.07 -16.92 9.89
N GLN A 77 -0.30 -17.28 8.66
CA GLN A 77 0.40 -18.28 7.87
C GLN A 77 1.69 -17.65 7.37
N ALA A 78 2.80 -18.40 7.39
CA ALA A 78 4.10 -17.96 6.86
C ALA A 78 4.03 -17.45 5.41
N LYS A 79 3.00 -17.86 4.66
CA LYS A 79 2.68 -17.36 3.31
C LYS A 79 2.31 -15.85 3.27
N GLN A 80 1.86 -15.28 4.39
CA GLN A 80 1.57 -13.84 4.53
C GLN A 80 2.84 -12.97 4.71
N TRP A 81 4.01 -13.59 4.85
CA TRP A 81 5.30 -12.89 4.87
C TRP A 81 5.88 -12.69 3.46
N LEU A 82 5.44 -13.49 2.48
CA LEU A 82 5.81 -13.35 1.08
C LEU A 82 5.54 -11.95 0.49
N PRO A 83 4.36 -11.32 0.71
CA PRO A 83 4.13 -9.96 0.21
C PRO A 83 5.00 -8.92 0.91
N VAL A 84 5.33 -9.11 2.20
CA VAL A 84 6.22 -8.21 2.96
C VAL A 84 7.66 -8.27 2.43
N ALA A 85 8.16 -9.49 2.18
CA ALA A 85 9.47 -9.68 1.56
C ALA A 85 9.50 -9.10 0.13
N ALA A 86 8.43 -9.29 -0.65
CA ALA A 86 8.31 -8.73 -1.99
C ALA A 86 8.33 -7.20 -1.97
N THR A 87 7.64 -6.54 -1.03
CA THR A 87 7.71 -5.06 -0.90
C THR A 87 9.10 -4.58 -0.53
N ILE A 88 9.81 -5.26 0.36
CA ILE A 88 11.19 -4.89 0.71
C ILE A 88 12.12 -4.97 -0.51
N VAL A 89 12.04 -6.07 -1.27
CA VAL A 89 12.80 -6.22 -2.53
C VAL A 89 12.42 -5.12 -3.52
N MET A 90 11.13 -4.78 -3.62
CA MET A 90 10.65 -3.72 -4.50
C MET A 90 11.23 -2.35 -4.15
N ILE A 91 11.34 -2.02 -2.86
CA ILE A 91 11.93 -0.76 -2.39
C ILE A 91 13.40 -0.65 -2.80
N ALA A 92 14.13 -1.76 -2.78
CA ALA A 92 15.51 -1.78 -3.28
C ALA A 92 15.58 -1.57 -4.81
N VAL A 93 14.69 -2.22 -5.58
CA VAL A 93 14.63 -2.08 -7.04
C VAL A 93 14.19 -0.67 -7.47
N PHE A 94 13.31 -0.02 -6.69
CA PHE A 94 12.84 1.35 -6.92
C PHE A 94 13.99 2.35 -7.05
N GLN A 95 15.00 2.24 -6.19
CA GLN A 95 16.14 3.16 -6.22
C GLN A 95 16.95 3.03 -7.52
N VAL A 96 16.98 1.84 -8.13
CA VAL A 96 17.79 1.55 -9.31
C VAL A 96 17.03 1.86 -10.61
N CYS A 97 15.80 1.35 -10.74
CA CYS A 97 15.05 1.34 -12.00
C CYS A 97 14.05 2.49 -12.16
N GLY A 98 13.85 3.31 -11.12
CA GLY A 98 12.88 4.39 -11.13
C GLY A 98 11.43 3.95 -10.86
N MET A 99 10.56 4.92 -10.60
CA MET A 99 9.22 4.68 -10.08
C MET A 99 8.34 3.85 -11.03
N ILE A 100 8.30 4.24 -12.30
CA ILE A 100 7.33 3.71 -13.28
C ILE A 100 7.63 2.25 -13.60
N VAL A 101 8.89 1.94 -13.89
CA VAL A 101 9.34 0.58 -14.23
C VAL A 101 9.12 -0.36 -13.05
N THR A 102 9.47 0.11 -11.84
CA THR A 102 9.29 -0.67 -10.62
C THR A 102 7.81 -0.94 -10.37
N PHE A 103 6.92 0.05 -10.45
CA PHE A 103 5.49 -0.17 -10.28
C PHE A 103 4.90 -1.14 -11.31
N GLY A 104 5.28 -1.02 -12.58
CA GLY A 104 4.83 -1.95 -13.62
C GLY A 104 5.28 -3.38 -13.35
N LEU A 105 6.55 -3.57 -12.98
CA LEU A 105 7.06 -4.88 -12.58
C LEU A 105 6.36 -5.43 -11.34
N PHE A 106 6.05 -4.57 -10.36
CA PHE A 106 5.33 -4.98 -9.15
C PHE A 106 3.95 -5.52 -9.49
N VAL A 107 3.19 -4.79 -10.30
CA VAL A 107 1.85 -5.22 -10.74
C VAL A 107 1.93 -6.55 -11.49
N ILE A 108 2.84 -6.68 -12.46
CA ILE A 108 3.01 -7.93 -13.22
C ILE A 108 3.40 -9.09 -12.29
N ALA A 109 4.37 -8.87 -11.40
CA ALA A 109 4.80 -9.88 -10.43
C ALA A 109 3.64 -10.27 -9.50
N TRP A 110 2.85 -9.31 -9.03
CA TRP A 110 1.68 -9.56 -8.21
C TRP A 110 0.65 -10.44 -8.93
N LEU A 111 0.26 -10.07 -10.15
CA LEU A 111 -0.68 -10.85 -10.98
C LEU A 111 -0.16 -12.27 -11.26
N LEU A 112 1.15 -12.44 -11.43
CA LEU A 112 1.77 -13.74 -11.70
C LEU A 112 1.85 -14.64 -10.45
N PHE A 113 2.29 -14.09 -9.31
CA PHE A 113 2.58 -14.87 -8.11
C PHE A 113 1.36 -15.01 -7.18
N PHE A 114 0.60 -13.93 -6.96
CA PHE A 114 -0.55 -13.93 -6.06
C PHE A 114 -1.82 -14.40 -6.75
N GLU A 115 -2.09 -13.87 -7.94
CA GLU A 115 -3.35 -14.15 -8.66
C GLU A 115 -3.22 -15.28 -9.69
N ARG A 116 -2.01 -15.81 -9.92
CA ARG A 116 -1.73 -16.96 -10.80
C ARG A 116 -2.25 -16.76 -12.24
N TYR A 117 -2.31 -15.52 -12.73
CA TYR A 117 -2.69 -15.24 -14.12
C TYR A 117 -1.62 -15.74 -15.10
N PRO A 118 -2.00 -16.13 -16.32
CA PRO A 118 -1.03 -16.48 -17.34
C PRO A 118 -0.24 -15.23 -17.77
N ILE A 119 1.05 -15.41 -18.06
CA ILE A 119 2.03 -14.32 -18.20
C ILE A 119 1.64 -13.25 -19.23
N HIS A 120 0.94 -13.64 -20.30
CA HIS A 120 0.46 -12.70 -21.33
C HIS A 120 -0.63 -11.76 -20.81
N ARG A 121 -1.55 -12.24 -19.95
CA ARG A 121 -2.59 -11.41 -19.33
C ARG A 121 -1.98 -10.50 -18.27
N ALA A 122 -1.10 -11.04 -17.44
CA ALA A 122 -0.38 -10.27 -16.42
C ALA A 122 0.44 -9.13 -17.07
N ALA A 123 1.17 -9.43 -18.15
CA ALA A 123 1.93 -8.44 -18.91
C ALA A 123 1.02 -7.38 -19.55
N PHE A 124 -0.08 -7.79 -20.21
CA PHE A 124 -1.00 -6.83 -20.84
C PHE A 124 -1.63 -5.88 -19.81
N ILE A 125 -2.14 -6.43 -18.71
CA ILE A 125 -2.74 -5.64 -17.62
C ILE A 125 -1.69 -4.72 -16.99
N GLY A 126 -0.52 -5.25 -16.63
CA GLY A 126 0.55 -4.47 -16.01
C GLY A 126 1.04 -3.32 -16.89
N VAL A 127 1.37 -3.61 -18.16
CA VAL A 127 1.84 -2.59 -19.11
C VAL A 127 0.75 -1.54 -19.37
N SER A 128 -0.51 -1.96 -19.57
CA SER A 128 -1.62 -1.02 -19.78
C SER A 128 -1.87 -0.11 -18.58
N ALA A 129 -1.86 -0.67 -17.36
CA ALA A 129 -2.05 0.09 -16.12
C ALA A 129 -0.91 1.10 -15.93
N THR A 130 0.34 0.68 -16.11
CA THR A 130 1.50 1.57 -16.05
C THR A 130 1.44 2.66 -17.12
N ALA A 131 1.03 2.35 -18.34
CA ALA A 131 0.88 3.33 -19.42
C ALA A 131 -0.20 4.38 -19.11
N VAL A 132 -1.35 3.97 -18.58
CA VAL A 132 -2.43 4.89 -18.16
C VAL A 132 -1.95 5.80 -17.03
N ILE A 133 -1.31 5.23 -16.00
CA ILE A 133 -0.75 6.00 -14.89
C ILE A 133 0.27 7.01 -15.42
N TYR A 134 1.16 6.60 -16.32
CA TYR A 134 2.13 7.47 -16.93
C TYR A 134 1.49 8.62 -17.70
N LEU A 135 0.45 8.34 -18.50
CA LEU A 135 -0.31 9.34 -19.24
C LEU A 135 -0.95 10.37 -18.30
N VAL A 136 -1.65 9.91 -17.26
CA VAL A 136 -2.31 10.79 -16.29
C VAL A 136 -1.29 11.68 -15.59
N PHE A 137 -0.20 11.11 -15.08
CA PHE A 137 0.75 11.91 -14.32
C PHE A 137 1.60 12.84 -15.18
N ARG A 138 2.01 12.39 -16.38
CA ARG A 138 2.84 13.22 -17.27
C ARG A 138 2.03 14.30 -17.97
N PHE A 139 0.85 13.96 -18.51
CA PHE A 139 0.05 14.91 -19.28
C PHE A 139 -0.97 15.68 -18.46
N PHE A 140 -1.62 15.06 -17.47
CA PHE A 140 -2.62 15.77 -16.65
C PHE A 140 -1.99 16.47 -15.45
N LEU A 141 -1.10 15.79 -14.70
CA LEU A 141 -0.57 16.34 -13.45
C LEU A 141 0.77 17.07 -13.59
N GLN A 142 1.51 16.87 -14.70
CA GLN A 142 2.85 17.42 -14.93
C GLN A 142 3.82 17.22 -13.74
N VAL A 143 3.66 16.13 -12.98
CA VAL A 143 4.51 15.85 -11.82
C VAL A 143 5.78 15.14 -12.29
N PRO A 144 6.98 15.65 -11.98
CA PRO A 144 8.22 14.96 -12.30
C PRO A 144 8.30 13.67 -11.47
N PHE A 145 8.39 12.54 -12.15
CA PHE A 145 8.63 11.27 -11.51
C PHE A 145 10.09 11.16 -11.06
N PRO A 146 10.37 10.61 -9.87
CA PRO A 146 11.73 10.32 -9.48
C PRO A 146 12.29 9.23 -10.39
N ALA A 147 13.21 9.64 -11.24
CA ALA A 147 14.00 8.76 -12.08
C ALA A 147 14.99 7.98 -11.19
N GLY A 148 15.14 6.68 -11.46
CA GLY A 148 16.15 5.87 -10.78
C GLY A 148 17.56 6.26 -11.22
N TYR A 149 18.58 5.61 -10.66
CA TYR A 149 19.96 5.77 -11.12
C TYR A 149 20.16 5.50 -12.62
N LEU A 150 19.23 4.78 -13.26
CA LEU A 150 19.19 4.54 -14.70
C LEU A 150 18.63 5.70 -15.54
N GLY A 151 18.18 6.80 -14.92
CA GLY A 151 17.65 7.98 -15.62
C GLY A 151 16.27 7.78 -16.27
N ILE A 152 15.57 6.70 -15.91
CA ILE A 152 14.21 6.32 -16.34
C ILE A 152 13.29 6.27 -15.11
#